data_AF-A0A292YRZ4-F1
#
_entry.id   AF-A0A292YRZ4-F1
#
_cell.length_a   1.000
_cell.length_b   1.000
_cell.length_c   1.000
_cell.angle_alpha   90.00
_cell.angle_beta   90.00
_cell.angle_gamma   90.00
#
_symmetry.space_group_name_H-M   'P 1'
#
loop_
_entity.id
_entity.type
_entity.pdbx_description
1 polymer ?
#
loop_
_entity_poly.entity_id
_entity_poly.type
_entity_poly.pdbx_seq_one_letter_code
_entity_poly.pdbx_strand_id
1 'polypeptide(L)'
;MSPRIGLDLHTILQADTEIADTYGLDEVTLASLAKKLRIRPPSLYNHVDGLHGLRKNLAIYGMEQLHATRGLRSILHGFALLEQSGGFGLPLDLDVSLRLLIDTFIAGIHTMKQNANPNSRSE
;
A
#
# COMPACT_ATOMS: atom_id res chain seq x y z
N MET A 1 -16.88 4.73 -26.71
CA MET A 1 -15.88 3.66 -26.51
C MET A 1 -15.41 3.75 -25.07
N SER A 2 -15.71 2.74 -24.25
CA SER A 2 -15.36 2.74 -22.82
C SER A 2 -13.84 2.52 -22.67
N PRO A 3 -13.15 3.21 -21.75
CA PRO A 3 -11.74 2.97 -21.54
C PRO A 3 -11.61 1.56 -20.96
N ARG A 4 -10.92 0.66 -21.65
CA ARG A 4 -10.46 -0.58 -21.02
C ARG A 4 -9.44 -0.13 -19.98
N ILE A 5 -9.86 -0.06 -18.72
CA ILE A 5 -8.94 0.05 -17.59
C ILE A 5 -7.93 -1.08 -17.80
N GLY A 6 -6.75 -0.70 -18.26
CA GLY A 6 -5.74 -1.63 -18.72
C GLY A 6 -5.24 -2.44 -17.53
N LEU A 7 -4.95 -3.71 -17.77
CA LEU A 7 -4.18 -4.50 -16.82
C LEU A 7 -2.89 -3.72 -16.51
N ASP A 8 -2.71 -3.30 -15.25
CA ASP A 8 -1.52 -2.62 -14.78
C ASP A 8 -0.96 -3.31 -13.54
N LEU A 9 0.24 -2.91 -13.14
CA LEU A 9 0.93 -3.52 -12.00
C LEU A 9 0.14 -3.34 -10.69
N HIS A 10 -0.55 -2.22 -10.53
CA HIS A 10 -1.38 -1.94 -9.36
C HIS A 10 -2.54 -2.94 -9.25
N THR A 11 -3.29 -3.14 -10.34
CA THR A 11 -4.42 -4.08 -10.39
C THR A 11 -3.96 -5.52 -10.15
N ILE A 12 -2.80 -5.89 -10.70
CA ILE A 12 -2.17 -7.19 -10.45
C ILE A 12 -1.82 -7.35 -8.97
N LEU A 13 -1.11 -6.39 -8.38
CA LEU A 13 -0.70 -6.43 -6.98
C LEU A 13 -1.90 -6.47 -6.02
N GLN A 14 -2.95 -5.71 -6.30
CA GLN A 14 -4.16 -5.71 -5.49
C GLN A 14 -4.82 -7.08 -5.50
N ALA A 15 -5.03 -7.66 -6.69
CA ALA A 15 -5.64 -8.98 -6.81
C ALA A 15 -4.76 -10.08 -6.18
N ASP A 16 -3.44 -9.95 -6.28
CA ASP A 16 -2.49 -10.89 -5.69
C ASP A 16 -2.45 -10.82 -4.16
N THR A 17 -2.49 -9.59 -3.62
CA THR A 17 -2.60 -9.34 -2.18
C THR A 17 -3.88 -9.95 -1.62
N GLU A 18 -5.02 -9.77 -2.30
CA GLU A 18 -6.29 -10.37 -1.88
C GLU A 18 -6.23 -11.92 -1.87
N ILE A 19 -5.52 -12.54 -2.82
CA ILE A 19 -5.32 -14.00 -2.81
C ILE A 19 -4.48 -14.40 -1.60
N ALA A 20 -3.36 -13.72 -1.36
CA ALA A 20 -2.47 -14.00 -0.26
C ALA A 20 -3.16 -13.83 1.11
N ASP A 21 -3.92 -12.74 1.30
CA ASP A 21 -4.62 -12.44 2.54
C ASP A 21 -5.76 -13.43 2.83
N THR A 22 -6.43 -13.94 1.78
CA THR A 22 -7.59 -14.82 1.94
C THR A 22 -7.20 -16.30 2.02
N TYR A 23 -6.24 -16.73 1.21
CA TYR A 23 -5.94 -18.15 1.00
C TYR A 23 -4.49 -18.52 1.32
N GLY A 24 -3.63 -17.54 1.62
CA GLY A 24 -2.21 -17.74 1.91
C GLY A 24 -1.31 -17.60 0.67
N LEU A 25 -0.01 -17.48 0.93
CA LEU A 25 1.01 -17.19 -0.09
C LEU A 25 1.24 -18.35 -1.07
N ASP A 26 0.95 -19.59 -0.67
CA ASP A 26 1.11 -20.76 -1.54
C ASP A 26 0.12 -20.75 -2.71
N GLU A 27 -1.07 -20.15 -2.50
CA GLU A 27 -2.12 -20.00 -3.51
C GLU A 27 -1.86 -18.83 -4.49
N VAL A 28 -0.85 -18.00 -4.22
CA VAL A 28 -0.37 -16.99 -5.17
C VAL A 28 0.32 -17.70 -6.32
N THR A 29 -0.38 -17.80 -7.45
CA THR A 29 0.10 -18.39 -8.70
C THR A 29 -0.38 -17.58 -9.91
N LEU A 30 0.29 -17.70 -11.05
CA LEU A 30 -0.16 -17.06 -12.30
C LEU A 30 -1.57 -17.54 -12.71
N ALA A 31 -1.92 -18.80 -12.40
CA ALA A 31 -3.20 -19.38 -12.76
C ALA A 31 -4.34 -18.83 -11.89
N SER A 32 -4.16 -18.80 -10.57
CA SER A 32 -5.15 -18.24 -9.62
C SER A 32 -5.34 -16.74 -9.87
N LEU A 33 -4.27 -16.01 -10.16
CA LEU A 33 -4.32 -14.59 -10.51
C LEU A 33 -5.05 -14.35 -11.84
N ALA A 34 -4.69 -15.05 -12.92
CA ALA A 34 -5.35 -14.91 -14.22
C ALA A 34 -6.85 -15.23 -14.12
N LYS A 35 -7.21 -16.26 -13.35
CA LYS A 35 -8.60 -16.63 -13.07
C LYS A 35 -9.34 -15.53 -12.32
N LYS A 36 -8.74 -14.96 -11.27
CA LYS A 36 -9.33 -13.87 -10.47
C LYS A 36 -9.56 -12.62 -11.31
N LEU A 37 -8.57 -12.25 -12.14
CA LEU A 37 -8.64 -11.10 -13.06
C LEU A 37 -9.48 -11.36 -14.32
N ARG A 38 -9.93 -12.61 -14.54
CA ARG A 38 -10.69 -13.04 -15.72
C ARG A 38 -9.97 -12.74 -17.05
N ILE A 39 -8.65 -12.92 -17.05
CA ILE A 39 -7.78 -12.73 -18.21
C ILE A 39 -7.12 -14.04 -18.66
N ARG A 40 -6.48 -14.03 -19.82
CA ARG A 40 -5.69 -15.18 -20.29
C ARG A 40 -4.32 -15.17 -19.58
N PRO A 41 -3.78 -16.32 -19.15
CA PRO A 41 -2.47 -16.37 -18.48
C PRO A 41 -1.32 -15.68 -19.23
N PRO A 42 -1.21 -15.77 -20.58
CA PRO A 42 -0.18 -15.04 -21.33
C PRO A 42 -0.20 -13.52 -21.12
N SER A 43 -1.35 -12.93 -20.81
CA SER A 43 -1.47 -11.48 -20.58
C SER A 43 -0.69 -10.99 -19.36
N LEU A 44 -0.44 -11.85 -18.37
CA LEU A 44 0.32 -11.50 -17.16
C LEU A 44 1.80 -11.27 -17.43
N TYR A 45 2.39 -12.00 -18.39
CA TYR A 45 3.83 -11.92 -18.69
C TYR A 45 4.26 -10.54 -19.23
N ASN A 46 3.31 -9.74 -19.73
CA ASN A 46 3.58 -8.37 -20.14
C ASN A 46 3.79 -7.41 -18.95
N HIS A 47 3.43 -7.82 -17.74
CA HIS A 47 3.41 -6.97 -16.55
C HIS A 47 4.24 -7.52 -15.39
N VAL A 48 4.45 -8.84 -15.33
CA VAL A 48 5.23 -9.50 -14.28
C VAL A 48 6.17 -10.56 -14.87
N ASP A 49 7.37 -10.64 -14.30
CA ASP A 49 8.38 -11.65 -14.67
C ASP A 49 8.07 -13.01 -14.00
N GLY A 50 6.96 -13.61 -14.44
CA GLY A 50 6.44 -14.87 -13.93
C GLY A 50 6.10 -14.85 -12.44
N LEU A 51 6.05 -16.05 -11.84
CA LEU A 51 5.67 -16.22 -10.44
C LEU A 51 6.69 -15.60 -9.46
N HIS A 52 7.98 -15.67 -9.80
CA HIS A 52 9.03 -15.09 -8.96
C HIS A 52 8.90 -13.57 -8.90
N GLY A 53 8.74 -12.91 -10.06
CA GLY A 53 8.49 -11.47 -10.11
C GLY A 53 7.24 -11.04 -9.35
N LEU A 54 6.15 -11.82 -9.47
CA LEU A 54 4.91 -11.59 -8.73
C LEU A 54 5.12 -11.63 -7.21
N ARG A 55 5.69 -12.73 -6.70
CA ARG A 55 5.96 -12.89 -5.25
C ARG A 55 6.94 -11.85 -4.72
N LYS A 56 7.94 -11.45 -5.52
CA LYS A 56 8.86 -10.37 -5.17
C LYS A 56 8.13 -9.04 -5.00
N ASN A 57 7.25 -8.68 -5.94
CA ASN A 57 6.49 -7.44 -5.86
C ASN A 57 5.53 -7.44 -4.66
N LEU A 58 4.88 -8.58 -4.39
CA LEU A 58 4.03 -8.76 -3.21
C LEU A 58 4.83 -8.61 -1.90
N ALA A 59 6.04 -9.18 -1.83
CA ALA A 59 6.91 -9.05 -0.66
C ALA A 59 7.35 -7.59 -0.44
N ILE A 60 7.71 -6.88 -1.50
CA ILE A 60 8.05 -5.44 -1.45
C ILE A 60 6.85 -4.65 -0.93
N TYR A 61 5.66 -4.88 -1.50
CA TYR A 61 4.43 -4.24 -1.06
C TYR A 61 4.14 -4.50 0.42
N GLY A 62 4.24 -5.76 0.86
CA GLY A 62 4.07 -6.12 2.27
C GLY A 62 5.05 -5.39 3.20
N MET A 63 6.32 -5.26 2.80
CA MET A 63 7.32 -4.51 3.56
C MET A 63 6.99 -3.03 3.68
N GLU A 64 6.53 -2.39 2.60
CA GLU A 64 6.08 -0.99 2.63
C GLU A 64 4.92 -0.78 3.62
N GLN A 65 3.94 -1.70 3.61
CA GLN A 65 2.81 -1.67 4.53
C GLN A 65 3.24 -1.86 6.00
N LEU A 66 4.23 -2.71 6.26
CA LEU A 66 4.82 -2.88 7.59
C LEU A 66 5.53 -1.60 8.06
N HIS A 67 6.31 -0.94 7.18
CA HIS A 67 6.95 0.32 7.50
C HIS A 67 5.93 1.43 7.82
N ALA A 68 4.85 1.53 7.04
CA ALA A 68 3.76 2.47 7.29
C ALA A 68 3.11 2.23 8.66
N THR A 69 2.81 0.96 8.98
CA THR A 69 2.22 0.57 10.28
C THR A 69 3.15 0.92 11.45
N ARG A 70 4.45 0.64 11.31
CA ARG A 70 5.45 1.00 12.32
C ARG A 70 5.55 2.52 12.50
N GLY A 71 5.57 3.28 11.41
CA GLY A 71 5.59 4.74 11.44
C GLY A 71 4.40 5.32 12.18
N LEU A 72 3.19 4.88 11.83
CA LEU A 72 1.96 5.32 12.50
C LEU A 72 2.01 5.04 14.00
N ARG A 73 2.37 3.81 14.39
CA ARG A 73 2.49 3.44 15.80
C ARG A 73 3.50 4.31 16.54
N SER A 74 4.69 4.51 15.98
CA SER A 74 5.73 5.32 16.62
C SER A 74 5.28 6.76 16.85
N ILE A 75 4.61 7.35 15.86
CA ILE A 75 4.11 8.73 15.93
C ILE A 75 3.00 8.84 16.99
N LEU A 76 2.01 7.96 16.94
CA LEU A 76 0.91 7.96 17.92
C LEU A 76 1.41 7.71 19.35
N HIS A 77 2.36 6.78 19.51
CA HIS A 77 2.94 6.48 20.81
C HIS A 77 3.73 7.67 21.35
N GLY A 78 4.52 8.35 20.52
CA GLY A 78 5.25 9.57 20.90
C GLY A 78 4.31 10.71 21.30
N PHE A 79 3.22 10.90 20.54
CA PHE A 79 2.20 11.90 20.87
C PHE A 79 1.54 11.62 22.22
N ALA A 80 1.08 10.39 22.44
CA ALA A 80 0.45 9.98 23.69
C ALA A 80 1.39 10.10 24.89
N LEU A 81 2.68 9.79 24.73
CA LEU A 81 3.68 9.96 25.78
C LEU A 81 3.88 11.44 26.16
N LEU A 82 3.92 12.33 25.17
CA LEU A 82 4.04 13.78 25.40
C LEU A 82 2.80 14.35 26.07
N GLU A 83 1.61 13.92 25.65
CA GLU A 83 0.34 14.31 26.29
C GLU A 83 0.31 13.85 27.75
N GLN A 84 0.60 12.57 28.01
CA GLN A 84 0.58 11.98 29.35
C GLN A 84 1.57 12.66 30.31
N SER A 85 2.73 13.08 29.81
CA SER A 85 3.76 13.76 30.61
C SER A 85 3.56 15.27 30.72
N GLY A 86 2.54 15.84 30.07
CA GLY A 86 2.35 17.29 29.98
C GLY A 86 3.43 17.99 29.15
N GLY A 87 4.14 17.26 28.29
CA GLY A 87 5.32 17.71 27.55
C GLY A 87 5.04 18.74 26.44
N PHE A 88 3.77 19.01 26.10
CA PHE A 88 3.42 20.01 25.08
C PHE A 88 3.54 21.46 25.59
N GLY A 89 3.28 21.72 26.88
CA GLY A 89 3.53 23.00 27.55
C GLY A 89 2.74 24.23 27.09
N LEU A 90 2.10 24.20 25.92
CA LEU A 90 1.28 25.29 25.37
C LEU A 90 -0.22 25.03 25.59
N PRO A 91 -1.05 26.08 25.82
CA PRO A 91 -2.48 25.95 26.02
C PRO A 91 -3.24 25.81 24.68
N LEU A 92 -2.87 24.81 23.89
CA LEU A 92 -3.53 24.47 22.63
C LEU A 92 -4.33 23.18 22.76
N ASP A 93 -5.37 23.04 21.94
CA ASP A 93 -6.15 21.81 21.86
C ASP A 93 -5.33 20.68 21.22
N LEU A 94 -5.08 19.61 21.99
CA LEU A 94 -4.30 18.46 21.55
C LEU A 94 -5.07 17.61 20.54
N ASP A 95 -6.41 17.59 20.57
CA ASP A 95 -7.21 16.84 19.60
C ASP A 95 -7.04 17.41 18.19
N VAL A 96 -6.85 18.73 18.06
CA VAL A 96 -6.53 19.37 16.78
C VAL A 96 -5.15 18.91 16.30
N SER A 97 -4.15 18.93 17.18
CA SER A 97 -2.78 18.50 16.84
C SER A 97 -2.72 17.03 16.43
N LEU A 98 -3.43 16.15 17.14
CA LEU A 98 -3.52 14.73 16.82
C LEU A 98 -4.17 14.47 15.46
N ARG A 99 -5.29 15.15 15.17
CA ARG A 99 -5.95 15.06 13.85
C ARG A 99 -5.02 15.49 12.72
N LEU A 100 -4.38 16.65 12.85
CA LEU A 100 -3.42 17.14 11.85
C LEU A 100 -2.27 16.17 11.62
N LEU A 101 -1.75 15.56 12.69
CA LEU A 101 -0.67 14.58 12.63
C LEU A 101 -1.08 13.31 11.87
N ILE A 102 -2.27 12.76 12.17
CA ILE A 102 -2.83 11.58 11.50
C ILE A 102 -3.10 11.88 10.02
N ASP A 103 -3.78 12.99 9.73
CA ASP A 103 -4.14 13.39 8.37
C ASP A 103 -2.87 13.61 7.52
N THR A 104 -1.87 14.29 8.08
CA THR A 104 -0.58 14.52 7.40
C THR A 104 0.15 13.21 7.13
N PHE A 105 0.14 12.27 8.09
CA PHE A 105 0.80 10.97 7.91
C PHE A 105 0.11 10.12 6.84
N ILE A 106 -1.23 10.04 6.88
CA ILE A 106 -2.03 9.32 5.87
C ILE A 106 -1.82 9.93 4.49
N ALA A 107 -1.92 11.25 4.36
CA ALA A 107 -1.67 11.95 3.11
C ALA A 107 -0.25 11.69 2.58
N GLY A 108 0.76 11.73 3.45
CA GLY A 108 2.15 11.42 3.11
C GLY A 108 2.32 10.01 2.54
N ILE A 109 1.68 8.99 3.14
CA ILE A 109 1.71 7.62 2.60
C ILE A 109 1.11 7.55 1.20
N HIS A 110 -0.03 8.22 0.97
CA HIS A 110 -0.67 8.24 -0.35
C HIS A 110 0.21 8.90 -1.40
N THR A 111 0.84 10.04 -1.07
CA THR A 111 1.76 10.74 -1.98
C THR A 111 2.99 9.89 -2.30
N MET A 112 3.58 9.20 -1.31
CA MET A 112 4.72 8.30 -1.55
C MET A 112 4.37 7.17 -2.53
N LYS A 113 3.16 6.58 -2.42
CA LYS A 113 2.68 5.56 -3.36
C LYS A 113 2.51 6.10 -4.79
N GLN A 114 2.04 7.34 -4.94
CA GLN A 114 1.87 7.98 -6.25
C GLN A 114 3.21 8.32 -6.91
N ASN A 115 4.18 8.79 -6.12
CA ASN A 115 5.53 9.13 -6.61
C ASN A 115 6.37 7.90 -6.97
N ALA A 116 6.08 6.74 -6.36
CA ALA A 116 6.72 5.47 -6.69
C ALA A 116 6.20 4.87 -8.01
N ASN A 117 5.10 5.38 -8.57
CA ASN A 117 4.61 4.99 -9.89
C ASN A 117 5.33 5.80 -10.98
N PRO A 118 6.23 5.20 -11.80
CA PRO A 118 7.00 5.93 -12.80
C PRO A 118 6.15 6.60 -13.90
N ASN A 119 4.87 6.21 -14.03
CA ASN A 119 3.92 6.79 -14.99
C ASN A 119 3.15 8.02 -14.48
N SER A 120 3.36 8.47 -13.23
CA SER A 120 2.65 9.62 -12.65
C SER A 120 3.28 10.99 -12.96
N ARG A 121 4.44 11.02 -13.65
CA ARG A 121 5.17 12.25 -13.98
C ARG A 121 4.82 12.86 -15.35
N SER A 122 3.72 12.43 -15.96
CA SER A 122 3.28 12.90 -17.28
C SER A 122 1.87 13.45 -17.23
N GLU A 123 1.65 14.52 -16.47
CA GLU A 123 0.55 15.50 -16.66
C GLU A 123 1.06 16.90 -16.31
#